data_AF-A0A4W5L5G2-F1
#
_entry.id   AF-A0A4W5L5G2-F1
#
_cell.length_a   1.000
_cell.length_b   1.000
_cell.length_c   1.000
_cell.angle_alpha   90.00
_cell.angle_beta   90.00
_cell.angle_gamma   90.00
#
_symmetry.space_group_name_H-M   'P 1'
#
loop_
_entity.id
_entity.type
_entity.pdbx_description
1 polymer ?
#
loop_
_entity_poly.entity_id
_entity_poly.type
_entity_poly.pdbx_seq_one_letter_code
_entity_poly.pdbx_strand_id
1 'polypeptide(L)'
;QISSTLNKSCSPLSLSCLSVLTQLVLKACDKEKGLLTVAIRPHGIFGPRDPQLVPILVDTARRGKMKFIIGDGSNLVDFTFVDNVVHGHILAAESLRPESPICGKVGTIYMSELIQ
;
A
#
# COMPACT_ATOMS: atom_id res chain seq x y z
N GLN A 1 -10.34 6.64 -10.55
CA GLN A 1 -11.46 5.74 -10.20
C GLN A 1 -10.93 4.67 -9.25
N ILE A 2 -11.56 4.46 -8.09
CA ILE A 2 -11.12 3.47 -7.10
C ILE A 2 -11.65 2.11 -7.57
N SER A 3 -10.87 1.44 -8.43
CA SER A 3 -11.26 0.16 -9.01
C SER A 3 -11.12 -0.95 -7.97
N SER A 4 -12.26 -1.58 -7.70
CA SER A 4 -12.44 -2.75 -6.84
C SER A 4 -12.02 -4.00 -7.59
N THR A 5 -10.78 -4.47 -7.47
CA THR A 5 -10.47 -5.89 -7.77
C THR A 5 -9.11 -6.32 -7.19
N LEU A 6 -9.05 -7.63 -6.89
CA LEU A 6 -7.86 -8.49 -6.83
C LEU A 6 -7.31 -8.83 -5.43
N ASN A 7 -7.99 -9.83 -4.85
CA ASN A 7 -7.41 -11.13 -4.50
C ASN A 7 -5.88 -11.23 -4.74
N LYS A 8 -5.07 -11.08 -3.68
CA LYS A 8 -3.63 -11.40 -3.70
C LYS A 8 -3.32 -12.42 -2.61
N SER A 9 -2.68 -13.50 -3.03
CA SER A 9 -2.15 -14.62 -2.26
C SER A 9 -1.09 -14.16 -1.26
N CYS A 10 -1.51 -13.58 -0.13
CA CYS A 10 -0.65 -13.38 1.03
C CYS A 10 -0.86 -14.50 2.05
N SER A 11 0.17 -14.78 2.85
CA SER A 11 0.09 -15.76 3.93
C SER A 11 -1.06 -15.40 4.91
N PRO A 12 -1.85 -16.39 5.38
CA PRO A 12 -3.07 -16.14 6.17
C PRO A 12 -2.81 -15.38 7.49
N LEU A 13 -1.58 -15.44 8.02
CA LEU A 13 -1.18 -14.76 9.25
C LEU A 13 -0.91 -13.26 9.06
N SER A 14 -0.38 -12.83 7.90
CA SER A 14 -0.12 -11.39 7.66
C SER A 14 -1.40 -10.64 7.26
N LEU A 15 -2.30 -11.32 6.54
CA LEU A 15 -3.57 -10.75 6.11
C LEU A 15 -4.54 -10.54 7.27
N SER A 16 -4.54 -11.42 8.27
CA SER A 16 -5.48 -11.33 9.39
C SER A 16 -5.23 -10.09 10.25
N CYS A 17 -3.99 -9.85 10.67
CA CYS A 17 -3.66 -8.70 11.52
C CYS A 17 -3.86 -7.36 10.80
N LEU A 18 -3.40 -7.24 9.55
CA LEU A 18 -3.53 -6.01 8.78
C LEU A 18 -4.99 -5.70 8.42
N SER A 19 -5.79 -6.74 8.13
CA SER A 19 -7.22 -6.61 7.89
C SER A 19 -7.98 -6.18 9.15
N VAL A 20 -7.67 -6.78 10.30
CA VAL A 20 -8.32 -6.44 11.57
C VAL A 20 -8.05 -4.99 11.97
N LEU A 21 -6.79 -4.54 11.91
CA LEU A 21 -6.46 -3.15 12.24
C LEU A 21 -7.19 -2.16 11.31
N THR A 22 -7.20 -2.44 10.01
CA THR A 22 -7.91 -1.63 9.03
C THR A 22 -9.39 -1.54 9.39
N GLN A 23 -10.04 -2.67 9.66
CA GLN A 23 -11.46 -2.71 10.02
C GLN A 23 -11.77 -1.92 11.31
N LEU A 24 -10.89 -1.97 12.31
CA LEU A 24 -11.05 -1.20 13.55
C LEU A 24 -11.00 0.31 13.29
N VAL A 25 -10.06 0.78 12.48
CA VAL A 25 -9.92 2.21 12.12
C VAL A 25 -11.13 2.71 11.34
N LEU A 26 -11.70 1.90 10.44
CA LEU A 26 -12.90 2.28 9.69
C LEU A 26 -14.14 2.29 10.58
N LYS A 27 -14.27 1.34 11.51
CA LYS A 27 -15.37 1.31 12.50
C LYS A 27 -15.33 2.48 13.47
N ALA A 28 -14.15 3.03 13.73
CA ALA A 28 -13.98 4.23 14.55
C ALA A 28 -14.37 5.53 13.81
N CYS A 29 -14.65 5.47 12.49
CA CYS A 29 -15.11 6.63 11.75
C CYS A 29 -16.49 7.07 12.24
N ASP A 30 -16.55 8.28 12.80
CA ASP A 30 -17.77 8.85 13.36
C ASP A 30 -17.89 10.30 12.88
N LYS A 31 -18.80 10.53 11.93
CA LYS A 31 -19.02 11.86 11.33
C LYS A 31 -19.62 12.84 12.33
N GLU A 32 -20.50 12.36 13.21
CA GLU A 32 -21.21 13.17 14.21
C GLU A 32 -20.26 13.62 15.32
N LYS A 33 -19.31 12.76 15.71
CA LYS A 33 -18.25 13.11 16.67
C LYS A 33 -17.04 13.80 16.02
N GLY A 34 -17.07 14.02 14.71
CA GLY A 34 -16.01 14.70 13.96
C GLY A 34 -14.74 13.87 13.73
N LEU A 35 -14.76 12.55 13.99
CA LEU A 35 -13.62 11.66 13.73
C LEU A 35 -13.75 11.00 12.35
N LEU A 36 -13.11 11.61 11.36
CA LEU A 36 -13.05 11.06 10.00
C LEU A 36 -11.83 10.17 9.87
N THR A 37 -11.99 8.99 9.26
CA THR A 37 -10.87 8.06 9.04
C THR A 37 -10.78 7.63 7.59
N VAL A 38 -9.56 7.34 7.15
CA VAL A 38 -9.23 6.72 5.86
C VAL A 38 -8.05 5.79 6.08
N ALA A 39 -8.09 4.60 5.49
CA ALA A 39 -7.00 3.64 5.59
C ALA A 39 -6.29 3.51 4.25
N ILE A 40 -4.97 3.71 4.24
CA ILE A 40 -4.14 3.63 3.03
C ILE A 40 -3.20 2.42 3.14
N ARG A 41 -3.16 1.58 2.11
CA ARG A 41 -2.31 0.37 2.08
C ARG A 41 -1.33 0.41 0.92
N PRO A 42 -0.15 1.06 1.07
CA PRO A 42 0.90 0.99 0.05
C PRO A 42 1.52 -0.42 0.02
N HIS A 43 1.97 -0.85 -1.16
CA HIS A 43 2.70 -2.11 -1.34
C HIS A 43 4.10 -1.83 -1.93
N GLY A 44 5.11 -2.54 -1.41
CA GLY A 44 6.48 -2.51 -1.94
C GLY A 44 7.05 -1.10 -2.09
N ILE A 45 7.18 -0.34 -1.01
CA ILE A 45 7.68 1.04 -1.08
C ILE A 45 9.18 1.01 -1.38
N PHE A 46 9.62 1.79 -2.38
CA PHE A 46 11.04 1.97 -2.70
C PHE A 46 11.35 3.41 -3.06
N GLY A 47 12.60 3.83 -2.90
CA GLY A 47 13.03 5.16 -3.29
C GLY A 47 14.36 5.56 -2.69
N PRO A 48 14.79 6.82 -2.90
CA PRO A 48 15.99 7.35 -2.27
C PRO A 48 15.93 7.16 -0.75
N ARG A 49 17.06 6.74 -0.16
CA ARG A 49 17.20 6.48 1.28
C ARG A 49 16.43 5.24 1.79
N ASP A 50 15.87 4.41 0.92
CA ASP A 50 15.39 3.08 1.31
C ASP A 50 16.58 2.20 1.73
N PRO A 51 16.66 1.75 2.99
CA PRO A 51 17.73 0.87 3.44
C PRO A 51 17.41 -0.62 3.23
N GLN A 52 16.16 -0.96 2.88
CA GLN A 52 15.64 -2.32 3.04
C GLN A 52 15.39 -3.03 1.72
N LEU A 53 14.79 -2.40 0.70
CA LEU A 53 14.44 -3.12 -0.51
C LEU A 53 15.61 -3.08 -1.51
N VAL A 54 15.91 -1.91 -2.06
CA VAL A 54 16.85 -1.79 -3.17
C VAL A 54 18.28 -2.17 -2.78
N PRO A 55 18.85 -1.71 -1.65
CA PRO A 55 20.22 -2.06 -1.28
C PRO A 55 20.39 -3.56 -0.99
N ILE A 56 19.45 -4.17 -0.28
CA ILE A 56 19.49 -5.59 0.05
C ILE A 56 19.35 -6.43 -1.22
N LEU A 57 18.47 -6.03 -2.14
CA LEU A 57 18.30 -6.71 -3.43
C LEU A 57 19.61 -6.69 -4.23
N VAL A 58 20.25 -5.52 -4.36
CA VAL A 58 21.51 -5.36 -5.09
C VAL A 58 22.65 -6.15 -4.42
N ASP A 59 22.78 -6.09 -3.10
CA ASP A 59 23.80 -6.83 -2.34
C ASP A 59 23.60 -8.35 -2.44
N THR A 60 22.35 -8.81 -2.43
CA THR A 60 22.00 -10.23 -2.64
C THR A 60 22.26 -10.68 -4.07
N ALA A 61 22.05 -9.80 -5.07
CA ALA A 61 22.47 -10.00 -6.45
C ALA A 61 23.97 -10.24 -6.55
N ARG A 62 24.75 -9.31 -5.99
CA ARG A 62 26.22 -9.31 -6.04
C ARG A 62 26.82 -10.54 -5.39
N ARG A 63 26.21 -11.02 -4.30
CA ARG A 63 26.59 -12.27 -3.63
C ARG A 63 26.16 -13.53 -4.37
N GLY A 64 25.54 -13.41 -5.55
CA GLY A 64 25.11 -14.54 -6.38
C GLY A 64 24.02 -15.38 -5.76
N LYS A 65 23.25 -14.83 -4.80
CA LYS A 65 22.18 -15.54 -4.08
C LYS A 65 20.83 -15.47 -4.80
N MET A 66 20.70 -14.65 -5.85
CA MET A 66 19.52 -14.57 -6.73
C MET A 66 19.53 -15.61 -7.86
N LYS A 67 20.04 -16.82 -7.60
CA LYS A 67 20.08 -17.91 -8.59
C LYS A 67 18.85 -18.84 -8.51
N PHE A 68 18.05 -18.67 -7.47
CA PHE A 68 16.88 -19.50 -7.21
C PHE A 68 15.62 -18.67 -7.44
N ILE A 69 14.78 -19.13 -8.35
CA ILE A 69 13.42 -18.62 -8.55
C ILE A 69 12.51 -19.54 -7.73
N ILE A 70 11.74 -18.96 -6.82
CA ILE A 70 10.72 -19.69 -6.07
C ILE A 70 9.46 -19.68 -6.94
N GLY A 71 8.99 -20.86 -7.37
CA GLY A 71 7.85 -21.00 -8.27
C GLY A 71 8.26 -20.96 -9.75
N ASP A 72 7.37 -20.46 -10.60
CA ASP A 72 7.52 -20.38 -12.05
C ASP A 72 8.10 -19.03 -12.54
N GLY A 73 8.36 -18.10 -11.61
CA GLY A 73 8.86 -16.76 -11.93
C GLY A 73 7.82 -15.79 -12.48
N SER A 74 6.53 -16.16 -12.50
CA SER A 74 5.44 -15.29 -12.96
C SER A 74 4.83 -14.42 -11.83
N ASN A 75 5.49 -14.38 -10.66
CA ASN A 75 4.98 -13.67 -9.49
C ASN A 75 4.92 -12.16 -9.74
N LEU A 76 3.70 -11.62 -9.77
CA LEU A 76 3.46 -10.19 -9.89
C LEU A 76 3.62 -9.54 -8.51
N VAL A 77 4.62 -8.66 -8.39
CA VAL A 77 4.87 -7.86 -7.20
C VAL A 77 4.72 -6.39 -7.56
N ASP A 78 3.85 -5.67 -6.85
CA ASP A 78 3.71 -4.23 -7.03
C ASP A 78 4.72 -3.50 -6.14
N PHE A 79 5.41 -2.55 -6.74
CA PHE A 79 6.29 -1.61 -6.05
C PHE A 79 5.78 -0.19 -6.26
N THR A 80 5.82 0.62 -5.21
CA THR A 80 5.37 2.01 -5.24
C THR A 80 6.53 2.93 -4.86
N PHE A 81 6.78 3.95 -5.66
CA PHE A 81 7.82 4.94 -5.34
C PHE A 81 7.41 5.78 -4.12
N VAL A 82 8.37 6.07 -3.24
CA VAL A 82 8.11 6.78 -1.97
C VAL A 82 7.37 8.10 -2.16
N ASP A 83 7.71 8.90 -3.18
CA ASP A 83 7.04 10.18 -3.41
C ASP A 83 5.56 10.00 -3.79
N ASN A 84 5.22 8.94 -4.53
CA ASN A 84 3.83 8.64 -4.86
C ASN A 84 3.03 8.25 -3.60
N VAL A 85 3.66 7.54 -2.67
CA VAL A 85 3.06 7.20 -1.39
C VAL A 85 2.80 8.47 -0.59
N VAL A 86 3.80 9.35 -0.48
CA VAL A 86 3.67 10.64 0.24
C VAL A 86 2.57 11.50 -0.39
N HIS A 87 2.58 11.61 -1.71
CA HIS A 87 1.58 12.38 -2.44
C HIS A 87 0.15 11.84 -2.20
N GLY A 88 -0.04 10.52 -2.25
CA GLY A 88 -1.34 9.91 -1.95
C GLY A 88 -1.81 10.14 -0.51
N HIS A 89 -0.91 10.20 0.47
CA HIS A 89 -1.26 10.55 1.85
C HIS A 89 -1.71 12.01 1.98
N ILE A 90 -1.02 12.94 1.32
CA ILE A 90 -1.39 14.36 1.29
C ILE A 90 -2.77 14.53 0.68
N LEU A 91 -2.99 13.95 -0.51
CA LEU A 91 -4.29 14.02 -1.19
C LEU A 91 -5.42 13.41 -0.37
N ALA A 92 -5.15 12.30 0.33
CA ALA A 92 -6.13 11.69 1.21
C ALA A 92 -6.48 12.59 2.40
N ALA A 93 -5.49 13.25 3.01
CA ALA A 93 -5.71 14.19 4.11
C ALA A 93 -6.50 15.42 3.65
N GLU A 94 -6.15 16.01 2.51
CA GLU A 94 -6.85 17.18 1.95
C GLU A 94 -8.28 16.85 1.52
N SER A 95 -8.50 15.63 1.05
CA SER A 95 -9.82 15.17 0.60
C SER A 95 -10.69 14.65 1.74
N LEU A 96 -10.17 14.46 2.95
CA LEU A 96 -10.90 13.87 4.08
C LEU A 96 -11.88 14.89 4.67
N ARG A 97 -13.12 14.83 4.20
CA ARG A 97 -14.25 15.68 4.63
C ARG A 97 -15.47 14.80 4.93
N PRO A 98 -16.45 15.25 5.74
CA PRO A 98 -17.62 14.42 6.09
C PRO A 98 -18.39 13.89 4.89
N GLU A 99 -18.48 14.70 3.82
CA GLU A 99 -19.16 14.36 2.55
C GLU A 99 -18.25 13.65 1.54
N SER A 100 -17.00 13.37 1.90
CA SER A 100 -16.02 12.85 0.97
C SER A 100 -16.23 11.36 0.70
N PRO A 101 -16.11 10.89 -0.56
CA PRO A 101 -16.29 9.50 -0.90
C PRO A 101 -15.22 8.56 -0.30
N ILE A 102 -14.14 9.09 0.28
CA ILE A 102 -13.05 8.33 0.91
C ILE A 102 -13.23 8.15 2.42
N CYS A 103 -14.16 8.88 3.05
CA CYS A 103 -14.41 8.79 4.47
C CYS A 103 -14.93 7.40 4.84
N GLY A 104 -14.29 6.73 5.81
CA GLY A 104 -14.64 5.38 6.25
C GLY A 104 -14.33 4.30 5.21
N LYS A 105 -13.42 4.56 4.26
CA LYS A 105 -13.01 3.58 3.23
C LYS A 105 -11.52 3.24 3.28
N VAL A 106 -11.20 2.11 2.65
CA VAL A 106 -9.83 1.68 2.38
C VAL A 106 -9.44 2.07 0.95
N GLY A 107 -8.31 2.74 0.80
CA GLY A 107 -7.67 3.01 -0.48
C GLY A 107 -6.34 2.27 -0.60
N THR A 108 -6.08 1.69 -1.77
CA THR A 108 -4.74 1.24 -2.15
C THR A 108 -4.16 2.28 -3.08
N ILE A 109 -2.94 2.77 -2.79
CA ILE A 109 -2.20 3.62 -3.72
C ILE A 109 -1.55 2.71 -4.74
N TYR A 110 -2.05 2.74 -5.97
CA TYR A 110 -1.43 2.08 -7.11
C TYR A 110 -0.61 3.09 -7.89
N MET A 111 0.51 2.65 -8.45
CA MET A 111 1.21 3.35 -9.53
C MET A 111 0.39 3.17 -10.81
N SER A 112 -0.76 3.83 -10.92
CA SER A 112 -1.49 3.96 -12.18
C SER A 112 -1.56 5.45 -12.52
N GLU A 113 -0.65 5.86 -13.40
CA GLU A 113 -0.59 7.15 -14.11
C GLU A 113 -0.24 8.39 -13.28
N LEU A 114 1.06 8.65 -13.13
CA LEU A 114 1.61 10.02 -13.18
C LEU A 114 2.87 10.04 -14.05
N ILE A 115 2.70 9.66 -15.32
CA ILE A 115 3.50 10.21 -16.42
C ILE A 115 2.49 10.90 -17.34
N GLN A 116 2.21 12.17 -17.07
CA GLN A 116 1.88 13.10 -18.14
C GLN A 116 3.15 13.90 -18.44
#